data_AF-A0A0E3V1K7-F1
#
_entry.id   AF-A0A0E3V1K7-F1
#
_cell.length_a   1.000
_cell.length_b   1.000
_cell.length_c   1.000
_cell.angle_alpha   90.00
_cell.angle_beta   90.00
_cell.angle_gamma   90.00
#
_symmetry.space_group_name_H-M   'P 1'
#
loop_
_entity.id
_entity.type
_entity.pdbx_description
1 polymer ?
#
loop_
_entity_poly.entity_id
_entity_poly.type
_entity_poly.pdbx_seq_one_letter_code
_entity_poly.pdbx_strand_id
1 'polypeptide(L)'
;MTFRISPKNEFHITERMTYRKDNKEIKCGFLWKSGAFITENPPNFLAQYDEHIGISVGSYDFSEVNLSSEGQHLIYFSETTPKVEQATLTEIFMHSKTTDDFDIGFQHKGWQLVDMDIVMWGELSITSHQDHSS
;
A
#
# COMPACT_ATOMS: atom_id res chain seq x y z
N MET A 1 -1.20 12.65 23.42
CA MET A 1 -1.10 11.18 23.54
C MET A 1 -1.27 10.63 22.16
N THR A 2 -0.30 9.88 21.65
CA THR A 2 -0.33 9.34 20.30
C THR A 2 -0.49 7.83 20.36
N PHE A 3 -1.17 7.28 19.36
CA PHE A 3 -1.36 5.84 19.20
C PHE A 3 -0.55 5.38 18.01
N ARG A 4 0.32 4.39 18.23
CA ARG A 4 1.06 3.71 17.18
C ARG A 4 0.39 2.38 16.91
N ILE A 5 0.01 2.16 15.66
CA ILE A 5 -0.68 0.96 15.19
C ILE A 5 0.20 0.28 14.14
N SER A 6 0.43 -1.03 14.28
CA SER A 6 1.21 -1.81 13.31
C SER A 6 0.70 -3.25 13.27
N PRO A 7 0.75 -3.96 12.12
CA PRO A 7 0.57 -5.41 12.12
C PRO A 7 1.62 -6.10 12.98
N LYS A 8 1.23 -7.21 13.63
CA LYS A 8 2.15 -8.04 14.42
C LYS A 8 3.08 -8.87 13.54
N ASN A 9 2.66 -9.18 12.32
CA ASN A 9 3.39 -10.03 11.38
C ASN A 9 3.89 -9.23 10.17
N GLU A 10 4.96 -9.72 9.55
CA GLU A 10 5.51 -9.11 8.34
C GLU A 10 4.57 -9.27 7.13
N PHE A 11 4.69 -8.40 6.13
CA PHE A 11 3.94 -8.49 4.86
C PHE A 11 2.42 -8.38 5.03
N HIS A 12 1.99 -7.47 5.91
CA HIS A 12 0.58 -7.18 6.21
C HIS A 12 0.19 -5.71 5.93
N ILE A 13 1.04 -5.02 5.18
CA ILE A 13 0.78 -3.67 4.68
C ILE A 13 1.08 -3.70 3.18
N THR A 14 0.14 -3.25 2.38
CA THR A 14 0.35 -3.09 0.95
C THR A 14 0.03 -1.68 0.53
N GLU A 15 0.89 -1.10 -0.28
CA GLU A 15 0.54 0.00 -1.15
C GLU A 15 0.08 -0.60 -2.48
N ARG A 16 -1.12 -0.27 -2.94
CA ARG A 16 -1.71 -0.80 -4.16
C ARG A 16 -2.11 0.34 -5.08
N MET A 17 -1.69 0.23 -6.33
CA MET A 17 -2.07 1.10 -7.42
C MET A 17 -2.85 0.31 -8.46
N THR A 18 -3.94 0.89 -8.97
CA THR A 18 -4.68 0.35 -10.11
C THR A 18 -4.48 1.25 -11.31
N TYR A 19 -3.98 0.66 -12.40
CA TYR A 19 -3.86 1.33 -13.69
C TYR A 19 -4.85 0.76 -14.69
N ARG A 20 -5.39 1.62 -15.55
CA ARG A 20 -6.32 1.22 -16.62
C ARG A 20 -5.87 1.74 -17.98
N LYS A 21 -6.22 0.95 -19.00
CA LYS A 21 -6.05 1.27 -20.41
C LYS A 21 -7.07 0.46 -21.21
N ASP A 22 -8.01 1.13 -21.86
CA ASP A 22 -9.15 0.49 -22.54
C ASP A 22 -9.90 -0.50 -21.63
N ASN A 23 -10.00 -1.77 -22.02
CA ASN A 23 -10.60 -2.87 -21.26
C ASN A 23 -9.57 -3.68 -20.44
N LYS A 24 -8.40 -3.10 -20.14
CA LYS A 24 -7.33 -3.75 -19.40
C LYS A 24 -7.09 -3.07 -18.06
N GLU A 25 -6.64 -3.86 -17.09
CA GLU A 25 -6.33 -3.41 -15.74
C GLU A 25 -4.99 -3.99 -15.28
N ILE A 26 -4.22 -3.19 -14.55
CA ILE A 26 -3.04 -3.61 -13.80
C ILE A 26 -3.31 -3.30 -12.33
N LYS A 27 -3.02 -4.25 -11.46
CA LYS A 27 -2.92 -4.02 -10.02
C LYS A 27 -1.48 -4.27 -9.63
N CYS A 28 -0.78 -3.24 -9.21
CA CYS A 28 0.60 -3.33 -8.80
C CYS A 28 0.84 -2.60 -7.48
N GLY A 29 2.02 -2.79 -6.91
CA GLY A 29 2.46 -2.04 -5.75
C GLY A 29 3.40 -2.84 -4.87
N PHE A 30 3.50 -2.41 -3.62
CA PHE A 30 4.50 -2.91 -2.69
C PHE A 30 3.83 -3.62 -1.53
N LEU A 31 4.31 -4.82 -1.24
CA LEU A 31 4.00 -5.54 0.00
C LEU A 31 5.13 -5.26 0.98
N TRP A 32 4.89 -4.35 1.91
CA TRP A 32 5.89 -3.86 2.84
C TRP A 32 6.18 -4.90 3.91
N LYS A 33 7.46 -5.11 4.22
CA LYS A 33 7.87 -6.07 5.25
C LYS A 33 7.31 -5.67 6.60
N SER A 34 7.36 -4.39 6.95
CA SER A 34 6.75 -3.87 8.16
C SER A 34 6.39 -2.39 8.01
N GLY A 35 5.67 -1.86 8.99
CA GLY A 35 5.33 -0.45 9.03
C GLY A 35 4.42 -0.14 10.19
N ALA A 36 4.13 1.14 10.37
CA ALA A 36 3.26 1.60 11.42
C ALA A 36 2.62 2.94 11.08
N PHE A 37 1.46 3.15 11.68
CA PHE A 37 0.61 4.29 11.47
C PHE A 37 0.39 4.98 12.81
N ILE A 38 0.59 6.30 12.84
CA ILE A 38 0.42 7.11 14.04
C ILE A 38 -0.86 7.91 13.91
N THR A 39 -1.64 8.00 14.99
CA THR A 39 -2.80 8.90 15.08
C THR A 39 -2.85 9.54 16.47
N GLU A 40 -3.41 10.74 16.54
CA GLU A 40 -3.60 11.48 17.80
C GLU A 40 -4.87 11.04 18.53
N ASN A 41 -5.82 10.45 17.80
CA ASN A 41 -7.10 10.02 18.33
C ASN A 41 -7.08 8.51 18.59
N PRO A 42 -7.78 8.03 19.63
CA PRO A 42 -7.99 6.60 19.79
C PRO A 42 -8.59 5.99 18.50
N PRO A 43 -7.99 4.91 17.95
CA PRO A 43 -8.45 4.33 16.69
C PRO A 43 -9.88 3.78 16.84
N ASN A 44 -10.84 4.44 16.20
CA ASN A 44 -12.26 4.08 16.26
C ASN A 44 -12.61 2.83 15.44
N PHE A 45 -11.78 2.47 14.46
CA PHE A 45 -12.02 1.34 13.56
C PHE A 45 -11.86 -0.03 14.23
N LEU A 46 -11.21 -0.10 15.40
CA LEU A 46 -10.93 -1.36 16.07
C LEU A 46 -12.19 -2.17 16.39
N ALA A 47 -13.31 -1.50 16.65
CA ALA A 47 -14.57 -2.18 16.97
C ALA A 47 -15.15 -2.97 15.78
N GLN A 48 -14.76 -2.63 14.56
CA GLN A 48 -15.24 -3.24 13.32
C GLN A 48 -14.10 -3.87 12.51
N TYR A 49 -12.90 -3.95 13.10
CA TYR A 49 -11.72 -4.44 12.43
C TYR A 49 -11.80 -5.95 12.26
N ASP A 50 -11.64 -6.41 11.02
CA ASP A 50 -11.48 -7.83 10.66
C ASP A 50 -10.08 -8.02 10.09
N GLU A 51 -9.26 -8.85 10.75
CA GLU A 51 -7.87 -9.10 10.36
C GLU A 51 -7.70 -9.76 8.99
N HIS A 52 -8.75 -10.41 8.46
CA HIS A 52 -8.73 -11.03 7.13
C HIS A 52 -9.11 -10.07 6.02
N ILE A 53 -9.71 -8.92 6.36
CA ILE A 53 -10.13 -7.89 5.39
C ILE A 53 -9.19 -6.69 5.47
N GLY A 54 -8.83 -6.27 6.69
CA GLY A 54 -8.03 -5.09 6.95
C GLY A 54 -8.80 -3.77 6.78
N ILE A 55 -8.04 -2.69 6.66
CA ILE A 55 -8.56 -1.34 6.44
C ILE A 55 -7.80 -0.64 5.32
N SER A 56 -8.50 0.21 4.57
CA SER A 56 -7.87 1.27 3.78
C SER A 56 -7.41 2.36 4.75
N VAL A 57 -6.11 2.60 4.79
CA VAL A 57 -5.48 3.61 5.65
C VAL A 57 -5.95 5.01 5.28
N GLY A 58 -6.17 5.28 3.98
CA GLY A 58 -6.68 6.57 3.49
C GLY A 58 -8.10 6.91 3.97
N SER A 59 -8.81 5.95 4.56
CA SER A 59 -10.14 6.17 5.15
C SER A 59 -10.09 6.69 6.60
N TYR A 60 -8.90 6.87 7.18
CA TYR A 60 -8.71 7.25 8.58
C TYR A 60 -7.65 8.34 8.76
N ASP A 61 -7.79 9.11 9.83
CA ASP A 61 -6.89 10.22 10.17
C ASP A 61 -5.62 9.73 10.86
N PHE A 62 -4.65 9.28 10.06
CA PHE A 62 -3.28 9.05 10.50
C PHE A 62 -2.44 10.32 10.31
N SER A 63 -1.73 10.73 11.37
CA SER A 63 -0.82 11.87 11.34
C SER A 63 0.54 11.53 10.73
N GLU A 64 0.95 10.25 10.79
CA GLU A 64 2.22 9.78 10.26
C GLU A 64 2.12 8.34 9.77
N VAL A 65 2.78 8.04 8.64
CA VAL A 65 2.88 6.70 8.06
C VAL A 65 4.35 6.36 7.89
N ASN A 66 4.80 5.32 8.59
CA ASN A 66 6.17 4.86 8.61
C ASN A 66 6.27 3.46 8.02
N LEU A 67 6.68 3.35 6.77
CA LEU A 67 6.84 2.07 6.06
C LEU A 67 8.33 1.66 6.05
N SER A 68 8.59 0.35 6.10
CA SER A 68 9.95 -0.16 5.97
C SER A 68 10.53 0.12 4.58
N SER A 69 11.86 0.24 4.49
CA SER A 69 12.56 0.28 3.19
C SER A 69 12.62 -1.08 2.48
N GLU A 70 12.25 -2.15 3.17
CA GLU A 70 12.17 -3.52 2.64
C GLU A 70 10.73 -3.88 2.24
N GLY A 71 10.57 -4.63 1.15
CA GLY A 71 9.27 -5.09 0.67
C GLY A 71 9.38 -5.98 -0.55
N GLN A 72 8.23 -6.39 -1.07
CA GLN A 72 8.12 -7.18 -2.29
C GLN A 72 7.29 -6.44 -3.34
N HIS A 73 7.78 -6.43 -4.57
CA HIS A 73 7.03 -5.94 -5.73
C HIS A 73 5.95 -6.95 -6.10
N LEU A 74 4.71 -6.49 -6.22
CA LEU A 74 3.59 -7.29 -6.71
C LEU A 74 3.02 -6.63 -7.95
N ILE A 75 2.75 -7.42 -8.99
CA ILE A 75 2.10 -6.96 -10.22
C ILE A 75 1.20 -8.05 -10.79
N TYR A 76 -0.04 -7.68 -11.05
CA TYR A 76 -1.07 -8.52 -11.62
C TYR A 76 -1.70 -7.83 -12.81
N PHE A 77 -1.95 -8.60 -13.87
CA PHE A 77 -2.55 -8.12 -15.10
C PHE A 77 -3.92 -8.77 -15.29
N SER A 78 -4.88 -8.01 -15.81
CA SER A 78 -6.10 -8.59 -16.37
C SER A 78 -5.77 -9.57 -17.50
N GLU A 79 -6.62 -10.58 -17.68
CA GLU A 79 -6.46 -11.59 -18.74
C GLU A 79 -6.41 -10.98 -20.16
N THR A 80 -6.99 -9.80 -20.33
CA THR A 80 -7.01 -9.04 -21.59
C THR A 80 -5.68 -8.37 -21.95
N THR A 81 -4.68 -8.38 -21.05
CA THR A 81 -3.38 -7.77 -21.30
C THR A 81 -2.45 -8.76 -22.03
N PRO A 82 -1.96 -8.45 -23.24
CA PRO A 82 -1.07 -9.34 -23.99
C PRO A 82 0.24 -9.62 -23.25
N LYS A 83 0.75 -10.86 -23.31
CA LYS A 83 1.99 -11.29 -22.61
C LYS A 83 3.21 -10.42 -22.89
N VAL A 84 3.35 -9.91 -24.13
CA VAL A 84 4.45 -9.00 -24.49
C VAL A 84 4.34 -7.67 -23.73
N GLU A 85 3.13 -7.12 -23.62
CA GLU A 85 2.87 -5.91 -22.84
C GLU A 85 3.10 -6.16 -21.34
N GLN A 86 2.66 -7.32 -20.82
CA GLN A 86 2.93 -7.71 -19.42
C GLN A 86 4.43 -7.78 -19.12
N ALA A 87 5.23 -8.37 -20.01
CA ALA A 87 6.67 -8.49 -19.83
C ALA A 87 7.36 -7.12 -19.76
N THR A 88 7.03 -6.20 -20.69
CA THR A 88 7.57 -4.84 -20.68
C THR A 88 7.18 -4.08 -19.41
N LEU A 89 5.93 -4.17 -18.96
CA LEU A 89 5.47 -3.45 -17.78
C LEU A 89 6.04 -4.04 -16.49
N THR A 90 6.22 -5.36 -16.44
CA THR A 90 6.91 -6.03 -15.33
C THR A 90 8.36 -5.57 -15.24
N GLU A 91 9.07 -5.46 -16.38
CA GLU A 91 10.44 -4.97 -16.40
C GLU A 91 10.56 -3.52 -15.92
N ILE A 92 9.64 -2.64 -16.34
CA ILE A 92 9.58 -1.25 -15.84
C ILE A 92 9.39 -1.25 -14.33
N PHE A 93 8.42 -2.02 -13.83
CA PHE A 93 8.06 -2.06 -12.42
C PHE A 93 9.19 -2.60 -11.54
N MET A 94 9.82 -3.72 -11.93
CA MET A 94 10.85 -4.39 -11.13
C MET A 94 12.18 -3.61 -11.06
N HIS A 95 12.45 -2.71 -12.01
CA HIS A 95 13.64 -1.86 -12.01
C HIS A 95 13.42 -0.48 -11.37
N SER A 96 12.17 -0.18 -10.98
CA SER A 96 11.81 1.10 -10.37
C SER A 96 12.20 1.11 -8.89
N LYS A 97 12.60 2.29 -8.39
CA LYS A 97 12.96 2.48 -6.97
C LYS A 97 11.89 3.23 -6.22
N THR A 98 11.09 4.02 -6.94
CA THR A 98 10.01 4.84 -6.40
C THR A 98 8.72 4.59 -7.17
N THR A 99 7.60 5.01 -6.58
CA THR A 99 6.31 5.04 -7.26
C THR A 99 6.34 5.87 -8.54
N ASP A 100 7.01 7.03 -8.49
CA ASP A 100 7.12 7.94 -9.62
C ASP A 100 7.85 7.31 -10.81
N ASP A 101 8.87 6.48 -10.55
CA ASP A 101 9.67 5.83 -11.60
C ASP A 101 8.81 4.96 -12.53
N PHE A 102 8.01 4.06 -11.96
CA PHE A 102 7.16 3.19 -12.78
C PHE A 102 5.89 3.90 -13.26
N ASP A 103 5.37 4.88 -12.51
CA ASP A 103 4.19 5.65 -12.92
C ASP A 103 4.45 6.36 -14.26
N ILE A 104 5.58 7.07 -14.37
CA ILE A 104 6.03 7.69 -15.62
C ILE A 104 6.19 6.64 -16.73
N GLY A 105 6.82 5.50 -16.41
CA GLY A 105 7.00 4.40 -17.35
C GLY A 105 5.68 3.84 -17.89
N PHE A 106 4.68 3.67 -17.03
CA PHE A 106 3.34 3.18 -17.38
C PHE A 106 2.57 4.21 -18.21
N GLN A 107 2.63 5.49 -17.83
CA GLN A 107 2.01 6.60 -18.57
C GLN A 107 2.57 6.71 -19.99
N HIS A 108 3.89 6.56 -20.18
CA HIS A 108 4.50 6.51 -21.52
C HIS A 108 4.00 5.33 -22.38
N LYS A 109 3.48 4.27 -21.75
CA LYS A 109 2.83 3.13 -22.44
C LYS A 109 1.31 3.30 -22.58
N GLY A 110 0.77 4.46 -22.19
CA GLY A 110 -0.64 4.81 -22.30
C GLY A 110 -1.52 4.27 -21.15
N TRP A 111 -0.93 3.87 -20.03
CA TRP A 111 -1.67 3.45 -18.84
C TRP A 111 -1.91 4.63 -17.91
N GLN A 112 -3.09 4.69 -17.31
CA GLN A 112 -3.47 5.77 -16.40
C GLN A 112 -3.73 5.23 -15.01
N LEU A 113 -3.14 5.86 -13.99
CA LEU A 113 -3.47 5.61 -12.60
C LEU A 113 -4.91 6.04 -12.33
N VAL A 114 -5.73 5.15 -11.78
CA VAL A 114 -7.14 5.43 -11.47
C VAL A 114 -7.49 5.25 -10.00
N ASP A 115 -6.67 4.51 -9.25
CA ASP A 115 -6.87 4.24 -7.83
C ASP A 115 -5.52 3.99 -7.17
N MET A 116 -5.36 4.49 -5.95
CA MET A 116 -4.20 4.25 -5.10
C MET A 116 -4.69 4.14 -3.66
N ASP A 117 -4.24 3.11 -2.97
CA ASP A 117 -4.63 2.87 -1.58
C ASP A 117 -3.49 2.19 -0.81
N ILE A 118 -3.43 2.45 0.48
CA ILE A 118 -2.58 1.69 1.41
C ILE A 118 -3.52 0.86 2.27
N VAL A 119 -3.37 -0.45 2.25
CA VAL A 119 -4.18 -1.38 3.04
C VAL A 119 -3.31 -2.00 4.11
N MET A 120 -3.82 -2.01 5.35
CA MET A 120 -3.23 -2.73 6.48
C MET A 120 -4.20 -3.81 6.95
N TRP A 121 -3.73 -5.05 7.09
CA TRP A 121 -4.53 -6.19 7.57
C TRP A 121 -3.76 -7.01 8.62
N GLY A 122 -4.34 -8.11 9.10
CA GLY A 122 -3.75 -8.99 10.10
C GLY A 122 -3.91 -8.53 11.54
N GLU A 123 -3.46 -9.36 12.48
CA GLU A 123 -3.51 -9.02 13.90
C GLU A 123 -2.69 -7.74 14.19
N LEU A 124 -3.30 -6.76 14.87
CA LEU A 124 -2.67 -5.46 15.12
C LEU A 124 -2.05 -5.36 16.53
N SER A 125 -0.93 -4.67 16.61
CA SER A 125 -0.33 -4.17 17.85
C SER A 125 -0.61 -2.67 17.97
N ILE A 126 -1.04 -2.24 19.16
CA ILE A 126 -1.42 -0.85 19.43
C ILE A 126 -0.75 -0.41 20.71
N THR A 127 0.12 0.59 20.61
CA THR A 127 0.79 1.18 21.77
C THR A 127 0.42 2.64 21.87
N SER A 128 0.19 3.13 23.09
CA SER A 128 -0.07 4.54 23.35
C SER A 128 1.12 5.19 24.04
N HIS A 129 1.57 6.33 23.53
CA HIS A 129 2.63 7.12 24.14
C HIS A 129 2.05 8.45 24.66
N GLN A 130 2.33 8.75 25.93
CA GLN A 130 2.17 10.10 26.46
C GLN A 130 3.50 10.82 26.28
N ASP A 131 3.52 11.89 25.48
CA ASP A 131 4.66 12.82 25.49
C ASP A 131 4.75 13.44 26.88
N HIS A 132 5.66 12.94 27.69
CA HIS A 132 6.11 13.65 28.88
C HIS A 132 7.14 14.69 28.42
N SER A 133 6.67 15.84 27.96
CA SER A 133 7.52 17.03 27.86
C SER A 133 7.96 17.39 29.28
N SER A 134 9.22 17.09 29.61
CA SER A 134 9.93 17.61 30.80
C SER A 134 10.72 18.84 30.42
#